data_AF-A0A2U3AHC7-F1
#
_entry.id   AF-A0A2U3AHC7-F1
#
_cell.length_a   1.000
_cell.length_b   1.000
_cell.length_c   1.000
_cell.angle_alpha   90.00
_cell.angle_beta   90.00
_cell.angle_gamma   90.00
#
_symmetry.space_group_name_H-M   'P 1'
#
loop_
_entity.id
_entity.type
_entity.pdbx_description
1 polymer ?
#
loop_
_entity_poly.entity_id
_entity_poly.type
_entity_poly.pdbx_seq_one_letter_code
_entity_poly.pdbx_strand_id
1 'polypeptide(L)'
;MPIYHKLVRDRILDILESKNLTYSAKVLSDANFEQAIKAKFNEEIIEYQQTDSTEDALEELVDLLELVYAAASIHNTTPQQLELLRQDKVQRKGAFENRHYLIEVED
;
A
#
# COMPACT_ATOMS: atom_id res chain seq x y z
N MET A 1 15.77 15.28 -17.13
CA MET A 1 15.37 14.97 -15.75
C MET A 1 14.16 14.05 -15.81
N PRO A 2 14.12 12.96 -15.05
CA PRO A 2 12.94 12.11 -14.99
C PRO A 2 11.75 12.89 -14.40
N ILE A 3 10.55 12.65 -14.95
CA ILE A 3 9.30 13.22 -14.45
C ILE A 3 8.57 12.11 -13.71
N TYR A 4 8.21 12.37 -12.45
CA TYR A 4 7.51 11.42 -11.60
C TYR A 4 6.09 11.91 -11.32
N HIS A 5 5.14 10.99 -11.42
CA HIS A 5 3.72 11.22 -11.09
C HIS A 5 3.26 10.17 -10.08
N LYS A 6 3.89 10.19 -8.89
CA LYS A 6 3.62 9.21 -7.84
C LYS A 6 3.42 9.85 -6.47
N LEU A 7 2.67 9.15 -5.64
CA LEU A 7 2.55 9.44 -4.22
C LEU A 7 3.84 9.01 -3.51
N VAL A 8 4.30 9.79 -2.54
CA VAL A 8 5.50 9.49 -1.75
C VAL A 8 5.17 9.67 -0.27
N ARG A 9 5.91 8.97 0.62
CA ARG A 9 5.82 9.17 2.07
C ARG A 9 6.32 10.58 2.44
N ASP A 10 5.80 11.13 3.53
CA ASP A 10 6.05 12.53 3.93
C ASP A 10 7.54 12.91 3.98
N ARG A 11 8.37 12.06 4.57
CA ARG A 11 9.82 12.31 4.74
C ARG A 11 10.64 12.17 3.47
N ILE A 12 10.05 11.73 2.36
CA ILE A 12 10.79 11.63 1.09
C ILE A 12 11.26 13.01 0.63
N LEU A 13 10.46 14.07 0.86
CA LEU A 13 10.87 15.43 0.53
C LEU A 13 12.06 15.88 1.36
N ASP A 14 12.03 15.67 2.68
CA ASP A 14 13.16 15.97 3.59
C ASP A 14 14.44 15.22 3.16
N ILE A 15 14.31 13.95 2.75
CA ILE A 15 15.44 13.15 2.25
C ILE A 15 16.01 13.74 0.96
N LEU A 16 15.16 14.20 0.03
CA LEU A 16 15.61 14.86 -1.21
C LEU A 16 16.36 16.16 -0.91
N GLU A 17 15.84 16.98 0.01
CA GLU A 17 16.52 18.21 0.48
C GLU A 17 17.87 17.90 1.11
N SER A 18 17.93 16.87 1.98
CA SER A 18 19.19 16.44 2.63
C SER A 18 20.28 16.02 1.64
N LYS A 19 19.87 15.57 0.44
CA LYS A 19 20.75 15.20 -0.67
C LYS A 19 21.07 16.39 -1.61
N ASN A 20 20.65 17.61 -1.26
CA ASN A 20 20.73 18.82 -2.08
C ASN A 20 20.10 18.66 -3.48
N LEU A 21 19.05 17.83 -3.58
CA LEU A 21 18.31 17.64 -4.83
C LEU A 21 17.16 18.66 -4.92
N THR A 22 16.94 19.19 -6.12
CA THR A 22 15.79 20.07 -6.39
C THR A 22 14.59 19.24 -6.81
N TYR A 23 13.40 19.60 -6.33
CA TYR A 23 12.15 18.90 -6.68
C TYR A 23 10.99 19.88 -6.85
N SER A 24 9.89 19.38 -7.45
CA SER A 24 8.59 20.06 -7.50
C SER A 24 7.55 19.10 -6.95
N ALA A 25 6.79 19.53 -5.94
CA ALA A 25 5.76 18.75 -5.28
C ALA A 25 4.50 19.59 -5.08
N LYS A 26 3.36 18.93 -4.91
CA LYS A 26 2.08 19.55 -4.58
C LYS A 26 1.32 18.68 -3.59
N VAL A 27 0.53 19.31 -2.73
CA VAL A 27 -0.45 18.63 -1.89
C VAL A 27 -1.69 18.30 -2.72
N LEU A 28 -2.22 17.09 -2.60
CA LEU A 28 -3.39 16.63 -3.34
C LEU A 28 -4.68 16.98 -2.58
N SER A 29 -5.77 17.19 -3.31
CA SER A 29 -7.12 17.17 -2.73
C SER A 29 -7.55 15.73 -2.43
N ASP A 30 -8.55 15.53 -1.57
CA ASP A 30 -9.05 14.20 -1.18
C ASP A 30 -9.35 13.29 -2.38
N ALA A 31 -10.06 13.82 -3.39
CA ALA A 31 -10.40 13.06 -4.59
C ALA A 31 -9.17 12.63 -5.41
N ASN A 32 -8.17 13.52 -5.54
CA ASN A 32 -6.92 13.21 -6.23
C ASN A 32 -6.02 12.29 -5.40
N PHE A 33 -6.10 12.38 -4.08
CA PHE A 33 -5.35 11.54 -3.15
C PHE A 33 -5.86 10.09 -3.19
N GLU A 34 -7.17 9.87 -3.22
CA GLU A 34 -7.75 8.53 -3.41
C GLU A 34 -7.28 7.88 -4.72
N GLN A 35 -7.28 8.65 -5.83
CA GLN A 35 -6.77 8.16 -7.10
C GLN A 35 -5.27 7.84 -7.05
N ALA A 36 -4.48 8.69 -6.38
CA ALA A 36 -3.05 8.49 -6.22
C ALA A 36 -2.72 7.25 -5.36
N ILE A 37 -3.49 6.98 -4.30
CA ILE A 37 -3.35 5.75 -3.50
C ILE A 37 -3.61 4.51 -4.34
N LYS A 38 -4.69 4.50 -5.15
CA LYS A 38 -5.00 3.35 -6.03
C LYS A 38 -3.90 3.12 -7.07
N ALA A 39 -3.35 4.20 -7.63
CA ALA A 39 -2.22 4.10 -8.55
C ALA A 39 -0.97 3.56 -7.84
N LYS A 40 -0.68 4.05 -6.63
CA LYS A 40 0.48 3.62 -5.84
C LYS A 40 0.36 2.17 -5.38
N PHE A 41 -0.83 1.68 -5.05
CA PHE A 41 -1.06 0.24 -4.82
C PHE A 41 -0.64 -0.62 -6.01
N ASN A 42 -0.95 -0.20 -7.24
CA ASN A 42 -0.55 -0.96 -8.42
C ASN A 42 0.97 -0.93 -8.62
N GLU A 43 1.64 0.20 -8.30
CA GLU A 43 3.11 0.31 -8.30
C GLU A 43 3.70 -0.73 -7.34
N GLU A 44 3.37 -0.69 -6.05
CA GLU A 44 4.04 -1.56 -5.05
C GLU A 44 3.62 -3.04 -5.20
N ILE A 45 2.42 -3.35 -5.71
CA ILE A 45 2.05 -4.75 -6.03
C ILE A 45 2.93 -5.30 -7.15
N ILE A 46 3.21 -4.48 -8.18
CA ILE A 46 4.09 -4.89 -9.28
C ILE A 46 5.52 -5.03 -8.76
N GLU A 47 6.00 -4.10 -7.94
CA GLU A 47 7.33 -4.17 -7.32
C GLU A 47 7.46 -5.43 -6.45
N TYR A 48 6.49 -5.71 -5.56
CA TYR A 48 6.42 -6.95 -4.77
C TYR A 48 6.45 -8.23 -5.64
N GLN A 49 5.73 -8.23 -6.77
CA GLN A 49 5.72 -9.37 -7.69
C GLN A 49 7.06 -9.59 -8.40
N GLN A 50 7.90 -8.55 -8.47
CA GLN A 50 9.19 -8.56 -9.17
C GLN A 50 10.39 -8.75 -8.23
N THR A 51 10.17 -8.87 -6.92
CA THR A 51 11.27 -9.05 -5.96
C THR A 51 11.97 -10.39 -6.13
N ASP A 52 13.30 -10.37 -6.13
CA ASP A 52 14.15 -11.57 -6.22
C ASP A 52 14.67 -12.03 -4.85
N SER A 53 14.47 -11.25 -3.79
CA SER A 53 14.95 -11.53 -2.44
C SER A 53 13.88 -11.34 -1.37
N THR A 54 14.08 -11.98 -0.21
CA THR A 54 13.18 -11.82 0.95
C THR A 54 13.23 -10.41 1.53
N GLU A 55 14.38 -9.75 1.47
CA GLU A 55 14.55 -8.39 2.00
C GLU A 55 13.71 -7.42 1.16
N ASP A 56 13.87 -7.44 -0.16
CA ASP A 56 13.07 -6.62 -1.08
C ASP A 56 11.57 -6.92 -0.92
N ALA A 57 11.19 -8.19 -0.85
CA ALA A 57 9.79 -8.59 -0.66
C ALA A 57 9.19 -8.01 0.64
N LEU A 58 9.97 -7.94 1.72
CA LEU A 58 9.52 -7.36 2.98
C LEU A 58 9.40 -5.84 2.90
N GLU A 59 10.31 -5.15 2.20
CA GLU A 59 10.20 -3.71 1.96
C GLU A 59 8.89 -3.36 1.23
N GLU A 60 8.60 -4.07 0.13
CA GLU A 60 7.37 -3.82 -0.64
C GLU A 60 6.10 -4.16 0.15
N LEU A 61 6.13 -5.21 0.99
CA LEU A 61 5.01 -5.51 1.89
C LEU A 61 4.79 -4.42 2.95
N VAL A 62 5.87 -3.76 3.42
CA VAL A 62 5.77 -2.63 4.34
C VAL A 62 5.17 -1.41 3.65
N ASP A 63 5.51 -1.15 2.38
CA ASP A 63 4.87 -0.09 1.58
C ASP A 63 3.40 -0.38 1.31
N LEU A 64 3.05 -1.62 0.95
CA LEU A 64 1.65 -2.05 0.81
C LEU A 64 0.85 -1.89 2.10
N LEU A 65 1.44 -2.22 3.26
CA LEU A 65 0.78 -2.07 4.55
C LEU A 65 0.52 -0.59 4.89
N GLU A 66 1.48 0.29 4.61
CA GLU A 66 1.31 1.74 4.80
C GLU A 66 0.17 2.27 3.90
N LEU A 67 0.10 1.82 2.65
CA LEU A 67 -0.98 2.18 1.73
C LEU A 67 -2.35 1.68 2.20
N VAL A 68 -2.43 0.50 2.84
CA VAL A 68 -3.67 0.01 3.47
C VAL A 68 -4.13 0.97 4.57
N TYR A 69 -3.23 1.48 5.41
CA TYR A 69 -3.60 2.46 6.44
C TYR A 69 -3.99 3.81 5.85
N ALA A 70 -3.28 4.29 4.83
CA ALA A 70 -3.62 5.52 4.13
C ALA A 70 -5.02 5.40 3.46
N ALA A 71 -5.32 4.27 2.82
CA ALA A 71 -6.61 4.00 2.22
C ALA A 71 -7.74 3.90 3.26
N ALA A 72 -7.48 3.26 4.41
CA ALA A 72 -8.46 3.19 5.49
C ALA A 72 -8.84 4.59 6.01
N SER A 73 -7.87 5.51 6.06
CA SER A 73 -8.11 6.89 6.51
C SER A 73 -9.08 7.66 5.60
N ILE A 74 -9.06 7.41 4.28
CA ILE A 74 -10.04 7.97 3.34
C ILE A 74 -11.47 7.52 3.71
N HIS A 75 -11.60 6.31 4.24
CA HIS A 75 -12.87 5.76 4.71
C HIS A 75 -13.13 6.03 6.20
N ASN A 76 -12.49 7.06 6.78
CA ASN A 76 -12.62 7.46 8.18
C ASN A 76 -12.39 6.30 9.16
N THR A 77 -11.50 5.38 8.80
CA THR A 77 -11.20 4.17 9.58
C THR A 77 -9.76 4.21 10.06
N THR A 78 -9.57 3.97 11.37
CA THR A 78 -8.24 3.87 11.98
C THR A 78 -7.63 2.49 11.74
N PRO A 79 -6.29 2.34 11.82
CA PRO A 79 -5.63 1.03 11.75
C PRO A 79 -6.19 0.01 12.75
N GLN A 80 -6.51 0.45 13.97
CA GLN A 80 -7.06 -0.42 15.02
C GLN A 80 -8.46 -0.92 14.65
N GLN A 81 -9.31 -0.05 14.11
CA GLN A 81 -10.64 -0.45 13.64
C GLN A 81 -10.56 -1.40 12.44
N LEU A 82 -9.62 -1.15 11.51
CA LEU A 82 -9.40 -2.04 10.38
C LEU A 82 -8.95 -3.43 10.83
N GLU A 83 -8.05 -3.50 11.82
CA GLU A 83 -7.58 -4.76 12.39
C GLU A 83 -8.72 -5.55 13.06
N LEU A 84 -9.63 -4.89 13.78
CA LEU A 84 -10.82 -5.54 14.32
C LEU A 84 -11.70 -6.14 13.21
N LEU A 85 -11.90 -5.42 12.10
CA LEU A 85 -12.65 -5.93 10.94
C LEU A 85 -11.94 -7.12 10.27
N ARG A 86 -10.60 -7.10 10.23
CA ARG A 86 -9.79 -8.21 9.72
C ARG A 86 -9.95 -9.44 10.62
N GLN A 87 -9.86 -9.27 11.95
CA GLN A 87 -10.01 -10.36 12.91
C GLN A 87 -11.40 -11.00 12.87
N ASP A 88 -12.47 -10.20 12.78
CA ASP A 88 -13.83 -10.72 12.58
C ASP A 88 -13.94 -11.56 11.28
N LYS A 89 -13.33 -11.11 10.18
CA LYS A 89 -13.26 -11.90 8.94
C LYS A 89 -12.49 -13.20 9.13
N VAL A 90 -11.38 -13.20 9.87
CA VAL A 90 -10.59 -14.41 10.17
C VAL A 90 -11.42 -15.39 11.00
N GLN A 91 -12.16 -14.93 12.01
CA GLN A 91 -13.04 -15.79 12.80
C GLN A 91 -14.14 -16.43 11.94
N ARG A 92 -14.72 -15.67 11.01
CA ARG A 92 -15.84 -16.14 10.17
C ARG A 92 -15.42 -16.96 8.95
N LYS A 93 -14.25 -16.69 8.38
CA LYS A 93 -13.82 -17.25 7.08
C LYS A 93 -12.46 -17.95 7.12
N GLY A 94 -11.78 -17.95 8.26
CA GLY A 94 -10.39 -18.39 8.37
C GLY A 94 -9.40 -17.39 7.77
N ALA A 95 -8.12 -17.76 7.85
CA ALA A 95 -7.01 -17.08 7.19
C ALA A 95 -6.42 -17.99 6.09
N PHE A 96 -5.38 -17.51 5.41
CA PHE A 96 -4.70 -18.27 4.36
C PHE A 96 -3.73 -19.36 4.89
N GLU A 97 -3.79 -19.70 6.18
CA GLU A 97 -2.88 -20.64 6.86
C GLU A 97 -2.91 -22.04 6.25
N ASN A 98 -4.09 -22.51 5.84
CA ASN A 98 -4.26 -23.84 5.23
C ASN A 98 -3.89 -23.89 3.73
N ARG A 99 -3.56 -22.75 3.11
CA ARG A 99 -3.13 -22.64 1.69
C ARG A 99 -4.10 -23.28 0.68
N HIS A 100 -5.39 -23.26 0.97
CA HIS A 100 -6.39 -23.76 0.04
C HIS A 100 -6.43 -22.91 -1.23
N TYR A 101 -6.38 -23.57 -2.39
CA TYR A 101 -6.60 -22.97 -3.70
C TYR A 101 -7.83 -23.65 -4.31
N LEU A 102 -8.91 -22.89 -4.47
CA LEU A 102 -10.17 -23.39 -5.01
C LEU A 102 -10.02 -23.61 -6.53
N ILE A 103 -10.31 -24.81 -7.01
CA ILE A 103 -10.25 -25.15 -8.44
C ILE A 103 -11.63 -25.05 -9.09
N GLU A 104 -12.63 -25.69 -8.50
CA GLU A 104 -13.99 -25.74 -9.03
C GLU A 104 -15.00 -25.91 -7.88
N VAL A 105 -16.25 -25.53 -8.15
CA VAL A 105 -17.41 -25.77 -7.29
C VAL A 105 -18.50 -26.32 -8.18
N GLU A 106 -19.09 -27.45 -7.79
CA GLU A 106 -20.31 -28.00 -8.39
C GLU A 106 -21.47 -27.78 -7.40
N ASP A 107 -22.69 -27.63 -7.94
CA ASP A 107 -23.92 -27.43 -7.15
C ASP A 107 -24.39 -28.69 -6.42
#